data_AF-H3BS58-F1
#
_entry.id   AF-H3BS58-F1
#
_cell.length_a   1.000
_cell.length_b   1.000
_cell.length_c   1.000
_cell.angle_alpha   90.00
_cell.angle_beta   90.00
_cell.angle_gamma   90.00
#
_symmetry.space_group_name_H-M   'P 1'
#
loop_
_entity.id
_entity.type
_entity.pdbx_description
1 polymer ?
#
loop_
_entity_poly.entity_id
_entity_poly.type
_entity_poly.pdbx_seq_one_letter_code
_entity_poly.pdbx_strand_id
1 'polypeptide(L)'
;MLDLEVVPERSLGNEQWEFTLGMPLAQAVAILQKHCRIIKNVQVLYSEQVIEVCDLTKVKLKYCGVHFNSQAIAPTIEQIDQSFGATHPGVYNSAEQLFHLNFRGLSFSFQLDSWTEAPKYEPNFAHGLASLQIPHGATVKRMYIYSGNSLQDTKAPMMPLSCFLGNVYAESVDVLRDGTGPAGLRLRLLAAGCGPGLLADAKMRVFERSVYFGDSCQDVLS
;
A
#
# COMPACT_ATOMS: atom_id res chain seq x y z
N MET A 1 -15.65 -2.85 15.58
CA MET A 1 -15.27 -2.48 14.20
C MET A 1 -14.01 -1.64 14.31
N LEU A 2 -12.98 -1.90 13.49
CA LEU A 2 -11.76 -1.09 13.52
C LEU A 2 -12.09 0.33 13.05
N ASP A 3 -11.57 1.34 13.74
CA ASP A 3 -11.72 2.75 13.37
C ASP A 3 -10.35 3.26 12.90
N LEU A 4 -10.27 3.61 11.62
CA LEU A 4 -9.02 3.80 10.90
C LEU A 4 -9.05 5.10 10.07
N GLU A 5 -7.96 5.84 10.15
CA GLU A 5 -7.62 6.94 9.26
C GLU A 5 -6.95 6.40 8.00
N VAL A 6 -7.42 6.87 6.86
CA VAL A 6 -6.86 6.65 5.54
C VAL A 6 -5.92 7.80 5.22
N VAL A 7 -4.65 7.51 4.95
CA VAL A 7 -3.67 8.49 4.49
C VAL A 7 -3.20 8.10 3.09
N PRO A 8 -3.70 8.76 2.03
CA PRO A 8 -3.30 8.48 0.65
C PRO A 8 -1.78 8.48 0.47
N GLU A 9 -1.27 7.64 -0.42
CA GLU A 9 0.17 7.42 -0.66
C GLU A 9 0.98 6.88 0.53
N ARG A 10 0.37 6.66 1.69
CA ARG A 10 1.12 6.38 2.92
C ARG A 10 0.62 5.17 3.68
N SER A 11 -0.63 5.17 4.16
CA SER A 11 -0.99 4.25 5.24
C SER A 11 -2.48 4.12 5.55
N LEU A 12 -2.79 3.08 6.32
CA LEU A 12 -4.07 2.83 6.96
C LEU A 12 -3.84 2.49 8.44
N GLY A 13 -4.45 3.23 9.36
CA GLY A 13 -4.14 3.04 10.79
C GLY A 13 -4.94 3.92 11.74
N ASN A 14 -4.50 4.00 12.98
CA ASN A 14 -4.98 4.93 14.00
C ASN A 14 -3.82 5.33 14.92
N GLU A 15 -4.12 6.02 16.02
CA GLU A 15 -3.11 6.49 16.98
C GLU A 15 -2.30 5.38 17.64
N GLN A 16 -2.81 4.14 17.67
CA GLN A 16 -2.17 3.01 18.35
C GLN A 16 -1.27 2.20 17.41
N TRP A 17 -1.67 2.07 16.14
CA TRP A 17 -0.96 1.28 15.15
C TRP A 17 -1.31 1.73 13.74
N GLU A 18 -0.40 1.50 12.80
CA GLU A 18 -0.55 1.90 11.41
C GLU A 18 0.11 0.89 10.48
N PHE A 19 -0.58 0.48 9.43
CA PHE A 19 0.04 -0.21 8.30
C PHE A 19 0.46 0.83 7.27
N THR A 20 1.76 0.88 6.98
CA THR A 20 2.35 1.82 6.02
C THR A 20 2.74 1.07 4.76
N LEU A 21 2.59 1.70 3.59
CA LEU A 21 3.12 1.16 2.35
C LEU A 21 4.65 0.96 2.47
N GLY A 22 5.15 -0.16 1.95
CA GLY A 22 6.56 -0.55 2.08
C GLY A 22 6.96 -1.09 3.45
N MET A 23 6.02 -1.23 4.40
CA MET A 23 6.29 -1.86 5.69
C MET A 23 6.70 -3.34 5.51
N PRO A 24 7.78 -3.81 6.18
CA PRO A 24 8.14 -5.22 6.15
C PRO A 24 7.03 -6.10 6.75
N LEU A 25 6.76 -7.25 6.12
CA LEU A 25 5.72 -8.19 6.58
C LEU A 25 5.90 -8.56 8.06
N ALA A 26 7.14 -8.77 8.52
CA ALA A 26 7.43 -9.07 9.92
C ALA A 26 6.92 -7.99 10.90
N GLN A 27 7.01 -6.71 10.52
CA GLN A 27 6.50 -5.62 11.36
C GLN A 27 4.97 -5.54 11.33
N ALA A 28 4.35 -5.78 10.17
CA ALA A 28 2.90 -5.88 10.08
C ALA A 28 2.38 -7.03 10.96
N VAL A 29 3.05 -8.19 10.95
CA VAL A 29 2.74 -9.32 11.84
C VAL A 29 2.94 -8.94 13.32
N ALA A 30 3.99 -8.19 13.66
CA ALA A 30 4.20 -7.72 15.02
C ALA A 30 3.07 -6.80 15.51
N ILE A 31 2.55 -5.92 14.64
CA ILE A 31 1.36 -5.10 14.93
C ILE A 31 0.15 -6.01 15.23
N LEU A 32 -0.11 -6.99 14.35
CA LEU A 32 -1.23 -7.93 14.52
C LEU A 32 -1.12 -8.70 15.84
N GLN A 33 0.08 -9.18 16.20
CA GLN A 33 0.34 -9.88 17.45
C GLN A 33 0.12 -8.98 18.66
N LYS A 34 0.65 -7.75 18.64
CA LYS A 34 0.52 -6.78 19.73
C LYS A 34 -0.94 -6.34 19.94
N HIS A 35 -1.73 -6.25 18.88
CA HIS A 35 -3.12 -5.78 18.90
C HIS A 35 -4.16 -6.90 18.71
N CYS A 36 -3.80 -8.15 19.02
CA CYS A 36 -4.66 -9.34 18.83
C CYS A 36 -5.99 -9.33 19.63
N ARG A 37 -6.10 -8.48 20.67
CA ARG A 37 -7.37 -8.28 21.40
C ARG A 37 -8.41 -7.51 20.59
N ILE A 38 -7.96 -6.68 19.65
CA ILE A 38 -8.79 -5.76 18.86
C ILE A 38 -8.90 -6.27 17.42
N ILE A 39 -7.78 -6.68 16.82
CA ILE A 39 -7.73 -7.25 15.46
C ILE A 39 -7.93 -8.77 15.57
N LYS A 40 -9.12 -9.24 15.17
CA LYS A 40 -9.53 -10.65 15.25
C LYS A 40 -9.85 -11.21 13.85
N ASN A 41 -9.86 -12.54 13.72
CA ASN A 41 -10.18 -13.24 12.47
C ASN A 41 -9.29 -12.81 11.29
N VAL A 42 -7.98 -12.78 11.52
CA VAL A 42 -7.00 -12.29 10.56
C VAL A 42 -6.77 -13.34 9.47
N GLN A 43 -6.93 -12.91 8.22
CA GLN A 43 -6.39 -13.59 7.05
C GLN A 43 -5.26 -12.72 6.50
N VAL A 44 -4.15 -13.35 6.11
CA VAL A 44 -2.95 -12.64 5.66
C VAL A 44 -2.81 -12.81 4.15
N LEU A 45 -2.92 -11.70 3.44
CA LEU A 45 -2.51 -11.54 2.04
C LEU A 45 -1.45 -10.44 2.02
N TYR A 46 -0.34 -10.69 1.33
CA TYR A 46 0.77 -9.75 1.26
C TYR A 46 0.90 -9.18 -0.15
N SER A 47 1.02 -7.86 -0.24
CA SER A 47 1.35 -7.12 -1.45
C SER A 47 2.48 -6.15 -1.14
N GLU A 48 3.46 -6.08 -2.03
CA GLU A 48 4.55 -5.11 -1.94
C GLU A 48 4.14 -3.69 -2.39
N GLN A 49 2.99 -3.57 -3.06
CA GLN A 49 2.61 -2.36 -3.80
C GLN A 49 1.44 -1.59 -3.18
N VAL A 50 0.49 -2.30 -2.56
CA VAL A 50 -0.79 -1.70 -2.15
C VAL A 50 -1.25 -2.17 -0.77
N ILE A 51 -2.01 -1.31 -0.09
CA ILE A 51 -2.88 -1.70 1.01
C ILE A 51 -4.30 -1.78 0.45
N GLU A 52 -4.92 -2.95 0.55
CA GLU A 52 -6.28 -3.19 0.08
C GLU A 52 -7.25 -3.35 1.25
N VAL A 53 -8.39 -2.65 1.17
CA VAL A 53 -9.56 -2.89 2.02
C VAL A 53 -10.61 -3.58 1.17
N CYS A 54 -10.75 -4.90 1.35
CA CYS A 54 -11.65 -5.74 0.55
C CYS A 54 -13.12 -5.66 0.97
N ASP A 55 -13.41 -5.18 2.19
CA ASP A 55 -14.77 -5.08 2.73
C ASP A 55 -14.89 -3.87 3.65
N LEU A 56 -15.41 -2.77 3.10
CA LEU A 56 -15.59 -1.52 3.82
C LEU A 56 -16.64 -1.64 4.93
N THR A 57 -17.54 -2.63 4.90
CA THR A 57 -18.58 -2.80 5.93
C THR A 57 -18.01 -3.31 7.27
N LYS A 58 -16.78 -3.86 7.25
CA LYS A 58 -16.09 -4.40 8.44
C LYS A 58 -15.17 -3.40 9.13
N VAL A 59 -15.04 -2.19 8.59
CA VAL A 59 -14.16 -1.13 9.10
C VAL A 59 -14.88 0.21 9.10
N LYS A 60 -14.48 1.12 9.99
CA LYS A 60 -14.86 2.54 9.94
C LYS A 60 -13.66 3.29 9.39
N LEU A 61 -13.89 4.06 8.34
CA LEU A 61 -12.82 4.76 7.64
C LEU A 61 -13.05 6.26 7.70
N LYS A 62 -11.97 6.98 8.01
CA LYS A 62 -11.90 8.43 8.06
C LYS A 62 -10.86 8.95 7.10
N TYR A 63 -11.08 10.16 6.61
CA TYR A 63 -10.11 10.94 5.86
C TYR A 63 -10.15 12.38 6.35
N CYS A 64 -8.99 12.94 6.70
CA CYS A 64 -8.87 14.25 7.34
C CYS A 64 -9.76 14.34 8.61
N GLY A 65 -9.86 13.24 9.37
CA GLY A 65 -10.68 13.14 10.58
C GLY A 65 -12.19 13.02 10.36
N VAL A 66 -12.67 13.07 9.12
CA VAL A 66 -14.10 12.94 8.78
C VAL A 66 -14.39 11.52 8.31
N HIS A 67 -15.43 10.89 8.88
CA HIS A 67 -15.85 9.57 8.44
C HIS A 67 -16.54 9.63 7.08
N PHE A 68 -16.03 8.87 6.12
CA PHE A 68 -16.71 8.63 4.84
C PHE A 68 -17.38 7.25 4.78
N ASN A 69 -17.10 6.38 5.76
CA ASN A 69 -17.71 5.05 5.87
C ASN A 69 -17.81 4.60 7.33
N SER A 70 -18.99 4.10 7.73
CA SER A 70 -19.24 3.52 9.05
C SER A 70 -20.54 2.69 9.05
N GLN A 71 -20.94 2.15 10.21
CA GLN A 71 -22.26 1.49 10.34
C GLN A 71 -23.45 2.42 10.05
N ALA A 72 -23.28 3.73 10.23
CA ALA A 72 -24.32 4.74 9.97
C ALA A 72 -24.14 5.45 8.62
N ILE A 73 -23.00 5.27 7.95
CA ILE A 73 -22.64 5.98 6.72
C ILE A 73 -22.20 4.91 5.71
N ALA A 74 -23.05 4.64 4.72
CA ALA A 74 -22.71 3.71 3.65
C ALA A 74 -21.57 4.29 2.79
N PRO A 75 -20.64 3.46 2.28
CA PRO A 75 -19.55 3.91 1.42
C PRO A 75 -20.06 4.12 -0.01
N THR A 76 -20.98 5.08 -0.20
CA THR A 76 -21.53 5.37 -1.52
C THR A 76 -20.55 6.20 -2.36
N ILE A 77 -20.70 6.13 -3.68
CA ILE A 77 -19.85 6.90 -4.60
C ILE A 77 -19.99 8.40 -4.35
N GLU A 78 -21.20 8.89 -4.07
CA GLU A 78 -21.43 10.30 -3.75
C GLU A 78 -20.69 10.72 -2.47
N GLN A 79 -20.63 9.84 -1.47
CA GLN A 79 -19.89 10.09 -0.25
C GLN A 79 -18.37 10.13 -0.50
N ILE A 80 -17.86 9.29 -1.40
CA ILE A 80 -16.46 9.32 -1.84
C ILE A 80 -16.16 10.63 -2.57
N ASP A 81 -16.99 11.04 -3.52
CA ASP A 81 -16.83 12.30 -4.26
C ASP A 81 -16.84 13.52 -3.32
N GLN A 82 -17.71 13.52 -2.31
CA GLN A 82 -17.74 14.57 -1.28
C GLN A 82 -16.49 14.60 -0.42
N SER A 83 -15.88 13.43 -0.14
CA SER A 83 -14.75 13.32 0.78
C SER A 83 -13.41 13.58 0.13
N PHE A 84 -13.24 13.15 -1.13
CA PHE A 84 -11.97 13.19 -1.85
C PHE A 84 -11.96 14.14 -3.05
N GLY A 85 -13.13 14.72 -3.39
CA GLY A 85 -13.32 15.57 -4.55
C GLY A 85 -13.74 14.79 -5.79
N ALA A 86 -14.13 15.51 -6.84
CA ALA A 86 -14.52 14.91 -8.10
C ALA A 86 -13.32 14.24 -8.79
N THR A 87 -13.47 12.98 -9.24
CA THR A 87 -12.44 12.29 -10.02
C THR A 87 -12.59 12.48 -11.53
N HIS A 88 -11.54 12.12 -12.25
CA HIS A 88 -11.60 11.73 -13.66
C HIS A 88 -12.64 10.61 -13.91
N PRO A 89 -13.01 10.31 -15.18
CA PRO A 89 -13.88 9.16 -15.49
C PRO A 89 -13.51 7.89 -14.75
N GLY A 90 -14.52 7.23 -14.18
CA GLY A 90 -14.36 5.87 -13.67
C GLY A 90 -13.84 4.99 -14.79
N VAL A 91 -12.69 4.36 -14.58
CA VAL A 91 -12.04 3.52 -15.58
C VAL A 91 -12.55 2.10 -15.40
N TYR A 92 -13.14 1.53 -16.46
CA TYR A 92 -13.59 0.14 -16.42
C TYR A 92 -12.42 -0.82 -16.60
N ASN A 93 -12.28 -1.75 -15.67
CA ASN A 93 -11.35 -2.87 -15.77
C ASN A 93 -12.12 -4.13 -16.18
N SER A 94 -11.92 -4.57 -17.42
CA SER A 94 -12.58 -5.76 -17.97
C SER A 94 -12.10 -7.08 -17.35
N ALA A 95 -10.87 -7.14 -16.83
CA ALA A 95 -10.36 -8.35 -16.18
C ALA A 95 -11.05 -8.59 -14.83
N GLU A 96 -11.36 -7.53 -14.10
CA GLU A 96 -12.01 -7.60 -12.79
C GLU A 96 -13.52 -7.41 -12.85
N GLN A 97 -14.05 -6.94 -13.99
CA GLN A 97 -15.45 -6.51 -14.14
C GLN A 97 -15.84 -5.41 -13.12
N LEU A 98 -14.90 -4.51 -12.84
CA LEU A 98 -15.07 -3.42 -11.87
C LEU A 98 -14.74 -2.07 -12.50
N PHE A 99 -15.46 -1.03 -12.09
CA PHE A 99 -15.10 0.36 -12.33
C PHE A 99 -14.19 0.85 -11.22
N HIS A 100 -13.18 1.63 -11.58
CA HIS A 100 -12.20 2.20 -10.66
C HIS A 100 -12.23 3.73 -10.68
N LEU A 101 -12.44 4.34 -9.52
CA LEU A 101 -12.25 5.78 -9.29
C LEU A 101 -10.83 6.01 -8.81
N ASN A 102 -9.99 6.60 -9.65
CA ASN A 102 -8.59 6.83 -9.31
C ASN A 102 -8.39 8.25 -8.77
N PHE A 103 -7.77 8.31 -7.60
CA PHE A 103 -7.22 9.50 -6.99
C PHE A 103 -5.72 9.32 -6.87
N ARG A 104 -5.00 10.41 -6.63
CA ARG A 104 -3.58 10.28 -6.27
C ARG A 104 -3.45 9.51 -4.95
N GLY A 105 -2.78 8.36 -5.02
CA GLY A 105 -2.49 7.49 -3.89
C GLY A 105 -3.64 6.65 -3.35
N LEU A 106 -4.79 6.66 -4.03
CA LEU A 106 -6.00 6.02 -3.58
C LEU A 106 -6.85 5.58 -4.79
N SER A 107 -7.54 4.46 -4.70
CA SER A 107 -8.55 4.07 -5.68
C SER A 107 -9.71 3.36 -5.01
N PHE A 108 -10.90 3.54 -5.58
CA PHE A 108 -12.12 2.87 -5.13
C PHE A 108 -12.71 2.08 -6.29
N SER A 109 -12.97 0.80 -6.05
CA SER A 109 -13.58 -0.08 -7.05
C SER A 109 -15.02 -0.42 -6.71
N PHE A 110 -15.89 -0.37 -7.70
CA PHE A 110 -17.31 -0.70 -7.56
C PHE A 110 -17.82 -1.45 -8.79
N GLN A 111 -18.95 -2.12 -8.61
CA GLN A 111 -19.66 -2.80 -9.69
C GLN A 111 -20.99 -2.06 -9.90
N LEU A 112 -21.44 -1.96 -11.14
CA LEU A 112 -22.77 -1.45 -11.46
C LEU A 112 -23.71 -2.64 -11.73
N ASP A 113 -24.60 -2.93 -10.79
CA ASP A 113 -25.54 -4.06 -10.88
C ASP A 113 -26.56 -3.91 -12.02
N SER A 114 -26.75 -2.69 -12.53
CA SER A 114 -27.63 -2.38 -13.65
C SER A 114 -27.13 -2.89 -15.02
N TRP A 115 -25.93 -3.45 -15.07
CA TRP A 115 -25.33 -4.04 -16.26
C TRP A 115 -25.25 -5.56 -16.09
N THR A 116 -26.35 -6.25 -16.42
CA THR A 116 -26.41 -7.73 -16.45
C THR A 116 -25.55 -8.36 -17.56
N GLU A 117 -25.03 -7.53 -18.46
CA GLU A 117 -24.02 -7.87 -19.46
C GLU A 117 -22.83 -6.92 -19.29
N ALA A 118 -21.60 -7.41 -19.50
CA ALA A 118 -20.42 -6.55 -19.53
C ALA A 118 -20.70 -5.32 -20.42
N PRO A 119 -20.44 -4.08 -19.97
CA PRO A 119 -20.63 -2.91 -20.80
C PRO A 119 -19.94 -3.16 -22.13
N LYS A 120 -20.72 -3.21 -23.22
CA LYS A 120 -20.18 -3.36 -24.58
C LYS A 120 -19.10 -2.29 -24.68
N TYR A 121 -17.86 -2.73 -24.77
CA TYR A 121 -16.69 -1.87 -24.72
C TYR A 121 -16.75 -0.93 -25.92
N GLU A 122 -17.38 0.24 -25.75
CA GLU A 122 -17.32 1.30 -26.73
C GLU A 122 -16.04 2.09 -26.43
N PRO A 123 -15.08 2.17 -27.36
CA PRO A 123 -13.82 2.89 -27.17
C PRO A 123 -13.99 4.41 -26.96
N ASN A 124 -15.23 4.91 -26.90
CA ASN A 124 -15.61 6.30 -26.68
C ASN A 124 -15.99 6.64 -25.22
N PHE A 125 -15.84 5.74 -24.24
CA PHE A 125 -15.98 6.08 -22.81
C PHE A 125 -14.80 6.92 -22.25
N ALA A 126 -14.24 7.79 -23.09
CA ALA A 126 -13.22 8.77 -22.71
C ALA A 126 -13.80 9.97 -21.90
N HIS A 127 -15.11 9.97 -21.61
CA HIS A 127 -15.82 11.13 -21.07
C HIS A 127 -16.35 10.94 -19.65
N GLY A 128 -15.52 11.11 -18.63
CA GLY A 128 -15.98 11.41 -17.25
C GLY A 128 -16.84 10.38 -16.52
N LEU A 129 -16.94 10.51 -15.18
CA LEU A 129 -18.00 9.85 -14.40
C LEU A 129 -19.37 10.38 -14.82
N ALA A 130 -19.41 11.58 -15.39
CA ALA A 130 -20.61 12.23 -15.89
C ALA A 130 -21.32 11.47 -17.02
N SER A 131 -20.64 10.56 -17.75
CA SER A 131 -21.28 9.72 -18.76
C SER A 131 -21.81 8.40 -18.19
N LEU A 132 -21.31 7.98 -17.02
CA LEU A 132 -21.80 6.81 -16.32
C LEU A 132 -23.04 7.23 -15.52
N GLN A 133 -24.21 6.71 -15.90
CA GLN A 133 -25.40 6.81 -15.06
C GLN A 133 -25.23 5.88 -13.85
N ILE A 134 -24.45 6.34 -12.88
CA ILE A 134 -24.25 5.64 -11.61
C ILE A 134 -25.58 5.70 -10.86
N PRO A 135 -26.18 4.55 -10.51
CA PRO A 135 -27.38 4.52 -9.70
C PRO A 135 -27.13 5.24 -8.38
N HIS A 136 -28.05 6.11 -7.98
CA HIS A 136 -27.97 6.81 -6.70
C HIS A 136 -27.81 5.80 -5.56
N GLY A 137 -26.78 5.99 -4.73
CA GLY A 137 -26.49 5.11 -3.60
C GLY A 137 -25.72 3.84 -3.95
N ALA A 138 -25.16 3.74 -5.17
CA ALA A 138 -24.19 2.70 -5.50
C ALA A 138 -23.00 2.75 -4.53
N THR A 139 -22.60 1.58 -4.01
CA THR A 139 -21.58 1.47 -2.98
C THR A 139 -20.26 0.94 -3.53
N VAL A 140 -19.17 1.40 -2.91
CA VAL A 140 -17.83 0.93 -3.20
C VAL A 140 -17.61 -0.46 -2.58
N LYS A 141 -17.03 -1.37 -3.35
CA LYS A 141 -16.68 -2.72 -2.90
C LYS A 141 -15.29 -2.79 -2.28
N ARG A 142 -14.30 -2.11 -2.88
CA ARG A 142 -12.91 -2.17 -2.43
C ARG A 142 -12.23 -0.81 -2.49
N MET A 143 -11.26 -0.61 -1.61
CA MET A 143 -10.40 0.57 -1.59
C MET A 143 -8.94 0.13 -1.62
N TYR A 144 -8.12 0.86 -2.36
CA TYR A 144 -6.70 0.62 -2.49
C TYR A 144 -5.93 1.89 -2.11
N ILE A 145 -4.91 1.76 -1.27
CA ILE A 145 -3.91 2.79 -1.02
C ILE A 145 -2.62 2.34 -1.68
N TYR A 146 -2.00 3.22 -2.45
CA TYR A 146 -0.80 2.93 -3.23
C TYR A 146 0.02 4.20 -3.46
N SER A 147 1.23 4.10 -4.01
CA SER A 147 2.03 5.28 -4.36
C SER A 147 1.83 5.67 -5.83
N GLY A 148 1.61 6.96 -6.13
CA GLY A 148 1.44 7.46 -7.49
C GLY A 148 -0.02 7.71 -7.89
N ASN A 149 -0.31 7.72 -9.19
CA ASN A 149 -1.59 8.21 -9.72
C ASN A 149 -2.63 7.13 -10.06
N SER A 150 -2.20 5.88 -10.27
CA SER A 150 -3.07 4.77 -10.65
C SER A 150 -2.55 3.44 -10.12
N LEU A 151 -3.44 2.44 -10.05
CA LEU A 151 -3.07 1.05 -9.74
C LEU A 151 -2.19 0.40 -10.82
N GLN A 152 -2.25 0.88 -12.07
CA GLN A 152 -1.47 0.32 -13.17
C GLN A 152 -0.01 0.80 -13.14
N ASP A 153 0.20 2.04 -12.69
CA ASP A 153 1.51 2.68 -12.69
C ASP A 153 2.21 2.62 -11.33
N THR A 154 1.53 2.08 -10.30
CA THR A 154 2.08 2.03 -8.95
C THR A 154 3.26 1.07 -8.86
N LYS A 155 4.18 1.39 -7.95
CA LYS A 155 5.38 0.60 -7.66
C LYS A 155 5.49 0.43 -6.16
N ALA A 156 6.13 -0.67 -5.75
CA ALA A 156 6.47 -0.89 -4.35
C ALA A 156 7.28 0.30 -3.82
N PRO A 157 6.79 1.03 -2.81
CA PRO A 157 7.55 2.12 -2.23
C PRO A 157 8.73 1.57 -1.42
N MET A 158 9.76 2.39 -1.28
CA MET A 158 10.87 2.07 -0.39
C MET A 158 10.36 1.92 1.05
N MET A 159 11.04 1.07 1.82
CA MET A 159 10.72 0.88 3.23
C MET A 159 10.77 2.23 3.98
N PRO A 160 9.69 2.62 4.71
CA PRO A 160 9.67 3.88 5.45
C PRO A 160 10.79 3.97 6.48
N LEU A 161 11.33 5.18 6.70
CA LEU A 161 12.39 5.42 7.69
C LEU A 161 12.01 4.97 9.10
N SER A 162 10.73 5.14 9.47
CA SER A 162 10.17 4.68 10.75
C SER A 162 10.24 3.17 10.94
N CYS A 163 10.31 2.39 9.85
CA CYS A 163 10.42 0.94 9.90
C CYS A 163 11.86 0.46 10.12
N PHE A 164 12.88 1.32 10.02
CA PHE A 164 14.25 0.85 10.27
C PHE A 164 14.46 0.45 11.72
N LEU A 165 13.94 1.23 12.68
CA LEU A 165 14.03 0.96 14.12
C LEU A 165 15.46 0.61 14.59
N GLY A 166 16.48 1.25 13.99
CA GLY A 166 17.89 0.98 14.26
C GLY A 166 18.48 -0.28 13.61
N ASN A 167 17.69 -1.00 12.81
CA ASN A 167 18.12 -2.20 12.10
C ASN A 167 18.70 -1.88 10.71
N VAL A 168 19.42 -2.87 10.18
CA VAL A 168 19.93 -2.90 8.81
C VAL A 168 19.14 -3.93 8.01
N TYR A 169 18.78 -3.59 6.79
CA TYR A 169 18.02 -4.46 5.89
C TYR A 169 18.82 -4.73 4.62
N ALA A 170 18.71 -5.93 4.05
CA ALA A 170 19.27 -6.21 2.73
C ALA A 170 18.27 -5.78 1.65
N GLU A 171 18.67 -4.87 0.77
CA GLU A 171 17.96 -4.52 -0.46
C GLU A 171 18.17 -5.60 -1.54
N SER A 172 19.41 -6.04 -1.72
CA SER A 172 19.74 -7.17 -2.59
C SER A 172 20.93 -7.95 -2.06
N VAL A 173 20.97 -9.24 -2.41
CA VAL A 173 22.09 -10.14 -2.17
C VAL A 173 22.39 -10.85 -3.48
N ASP A 174 23.48 -10.44 -4.12
CA ASP A 174 23.92 -10.98 -5.40
C ASP A 174 25.03 -12.01 -5.18
N VAL A 175 24.92 -13.18 -5.81
CA VAL A 175 25.96 -14.20 -5.74
C VAL A 175 27.08 -13.84 -6.70
N LEU A 176 28.28 -13.59 -6.18
CA LEU A 176 29.50 -13.42 -6.95
C LEU A 176 30.00 -14.80 -7.37
N ARG A 177 30.27 -14.98 -8.66
CA ARG A 177 30.74 -16.25 -9.23
C ARG A 177 32.03 -16.05 -9.99
N ASP A 178 32.91 -17.04 -9.92
CA ASP A 178 34.10 -17.18 -10.75
C ASP A 178 33.98 -18.41 -11.68
N GLY A 179 35.06 -18.72 -12.40
CA GLY A 179 35.10 -19.87 -13.31
C GLY A 179 34.98 -21.25 -12.65
N THR A 180 35.02 -21.32 -11.32
CA THR A 180 34.97 -22.55 -10.52
C THR A 180 33.69 -22.68 -9.69
N GLY A 181 32.98 -21.58 -9.45
CA GLY A 181 31.70 -21.59 -8.75
C GLY A 181 31.36 -20.27 -8.06
N PRO A 182 30.45 -20.28 -7.08
CA PRO A 182 30.21 -19.14 -6.20
C PRO A 182 31.48 -18.77 -5.42
N ALA A 183 31.96 -17.54 -5.60
CA ALA A 183 33.15 -16.99 -4.95
C ALA A 183 32.80 -16.08 -3.75
N GLY A 184 31.58 -15.54 -3.70
CA GLY A 184 31.17 -14.65 -2.63
C GLY A 184 29.75 -14.11 -2.78
N LEU A 185 29.43 -13.11 -1.96
CA LEU A 185 28.17 -12.40 -1.94
C LEU A 185 28.42 -10.89 -2.02
N ARG A 186 27.63 -10.20 -2.84
CA ARG A 186 27.54 -8.75 -2.84
C ARG A 186 26.23 -8.35 -2.19
N LEU A 187 26.36 -7.65 -1.08
CA LEU A 187 25.27 -7.19 -0.23
C LEU A 187 25.04 -5.72 -0.51
N ARG A 188 23.81 -5.37 -0.90
CA ARG A 188 23.33 -3.99 -0.90
C ARG A 188 22.45 -3.81 0.32
N LEU A 189 22.93 -3.06 1.29
CA LEU A 189 22.34 -2.90 2.62
C LEU A 189 21.74 -1.50 2.77
N LEU A 190 20.60 -1.43 3.44
CA LEU A 190 19.89 -0.21 3.81
C LEU A 190 19.98 -0.01 5.32
N ALA A 191 20.30 1.19 5.75
CA ALA A 191 20.16 1.60 7.14
C ALA A 191 19.64 3.04 7.24
N ALA A 192 18.79 3.32 8.23
CA ALA A 192 18.53 4.70 8.62
C ALA A 192 19.69 5.18 9.51
N GLY A 193 20.15 6.42 9.33
CA GLY A 193 21.28 6.96 10.09
C GLY A 193 21.13 6.76 11.61
N CYS A 194 22.03 5.97 12.19
CA CYS A 194 22.16 5.80 13.64
C CYS A 194 23.13 6.84 14.20
N GLY A 195 22.61 7.80 14.98
CA GLY A 195 23.41 8.72 15.76
C GLY A 195 22.60 9.35 16.91
N PRO A 196 23.20 9.61 18.08
CA PRO A 196 22.51 10.31 19.17
C PRO A 196 22.08 11.71 18.69
N GLY A 197 20.77 12.01 18.73
CA GLY A 197 20.22 13.34 18.38
C GLY A 197 19.74 13.55 16.94
N LEU A 198 19.77 12.51 16.08
CA LEU A 198 19.49 12.62 14.64
C LEU A 198 18.04 12.31 14.21
N LEU A 199 17.08 12.15 15.14
CA LEU A 199 15.69 11.78 14.82
C LEU A 199 15.01 12.76 13.83
N ALA A 200 15.48 14.00 13.73
CA ALA A 200 14.91 15.02 12.85
C ALA A 200 15.47 15.04 11.41
N ASP A 201 16.62 14.41 11.14
CA ASP A 201 17.27 14.42 9.79
C ASP A 201 17.83 13.05 9.40
N ALA A 202 17.20 11.98 9.90
CA ALA A 202 17.58 10.61 9.59
C ALA A 202 17.36 10.31 8.10
N LYS A 203 18.43 10.28 7.31
CA LYS A 203 18.39 9.86 5.91
C LYS A 203 18.69 8.37 5.78
N MET A 204 18.01 7.71 4.86
CA MET A 204 18.34 6.35 4.46
C MET A 204 19.72 6.37 3.79
N ARG A 205 20.58 5.44 4.18
CA ARG A 205 21.89 5.21 3.57
C ARG A 205 21.91 3.83 2.95
N VAL A 206 22.50 3.76 1.76
CA VAL A 206 22.76 2.53 1.03
C VAL A 206 24.24 2.23 1.15
N PHE A 207 24.57 1.00 1.53
CA PHE A 207 25.94 0.50 1.61
C PHE A 207 26.05 -0.72 0.70
N GLU A 208 27.06 -0.74 -0.14
CA GLU A 208 27.37 -1.92 -0.95
C GLU A 208 28.66 -2.54 -0.44
N ARG A 209 28.63 -3.82 -0.09
CA ARG A 209 29.80 -4.57 0.36
C ARG A 209 29.83 -5.94 -0.29
N SER A 210 31.01 -6.33 -0.77
CA SER A 210 31.27 -7.67 -1.28
C SER A 210 32.05 -8.44 -0.22
N VAL A 211 31.60 -9.66 0.08
CA VAL A 211 32.24 -10.60 1.00
C VAL A 211 32.52 -11.88 0.23
N TYR A 212 33.78 -12.34 0.25
CA TYR A 212 34.20 -13.56 -0.44
C TYR A 212 34.27 -14.74 0.52
N PHE A 213 34.03 -15.95 0.00
CA PHE A 213 34.16 -17.15 0.82
C PHE A 213 35.63 -17.39 1.14
N GLY A 214 35.95 -17.39 2.44
CA GLY A 214 37.33 -17.47 2.94
C GLY A 214 37.84 -16.16 3.55
N ASP A 215 37.13 -15.04 3.38
CA ASP A 215 37.44 -13.79 4.06
C ASP A 215 37.39 -13.98 5.59
N SER A 216 38.38 -13.42 6.30
CA SER A 216 38.35 -13.33 7.75
C SER A 216 37.39 -12.22 8.20
N CYS A 217 37.02 -12.21 9.49
CA CYS A 217 36.22 -11.10 10.04
C CYS A 217 36.90 -9.75 9.85
N GLN A 218 38.24 -9.70 9.83
CA GLN A 218 38.99 -8.46 9.65
C GLN A 218 38.89 -7.96 8.20
N ASP A 219 38.94 -8.86 7.22
CA ASP A 219 38.79 -8.53 5.79
C ASP A 219 37.40 -7.95 5.51
N VAL A 220 36.36 -8.52 6.12
CA VAL A 220 34.98 -8.05 6.01
C VAL A 220 34.76 -6.68 6.66
N LEU A 221 35.52 -6.34 7.70
CA LEU A 221 35.38 -5.08 8.45
C LEU A 221 36.15 -3.89 7.84
N SER A 222 37.11 -4.14 6.93
CA SER A 222 37.93 -3.10 6.26
C SER A 222 37.21 -2.33 5.14
#